data_AF-A0AAU2JU08-F1
#
_entry.id   AF-A0AAU2JU08-F1
#
_cell.length_a   1.000
_cell.length_b   1.000
_cell.length_c   1.000
_cell.angle_alpha   90.00
_cell.angle_beta   90.00
_cell.angle_gamma   90.00
#
_symmetry.space_group_name_H-M   'P 1'
#
loop_
_entity.id
_entity.type
_entity.pdbx_description
1 polymer ?
#
loop_
_entity_poly.entity_id
_entity_poly.type
_entity_poly.pdbx_seq_one_letter_code
_entity_poly.pdbx_strand_id
1 'polypeptide(L)'
;MRVVSFSVPAWFPSYEEPARPRQPREAQLTDQESAVFLCLATGASNAELAVELQLSISTVKFHVVNIRAKLGGISRLQACLLAALARENAADAALSDGGGAAGRR
;
A
#
# COMPACT_ATOMS: atom_id res chain seq x y z
N MET A 1 39.67 -13.91 -9.27
CA MET A 1 38.66 -13.02 -9.85
C MET A 1 39.26 -11.64 -10.01
N ARG A 2 39.42 -11.14 -11.25
CA ARG A 2 39.92 -9.77 -11.49
C ARG A 2 38.71 -8.84 -11.55
N VAL A 3 38.56 -7.97 -10.56
CA VAL A 3 37.60 -6.87 -10.61
C VAL A 3 38.20 -5.81 -11.53
N VAL A 4 37.50 -5.49 -12.61
CA VAL A 4 37.91 -4.41 -13.52
C VAL A 4 37.40 -3.11 -12.93
N SER A 5 38.31 -2.27 -12.46
CA SER A 5 37.97 -0.90 -12.07
C SER A 5 37.76 -0.08 -13.34
N PHE A 6 36.60 0.54 -13.50
CA PHE A 6 36.37 1.50 -14.58
C PHE A 6 36.15 2.89 -13.97
N SER A 7 36.77 3.89 -14.60
CA SER A 7 36.56 5.29 -14.25
C SER A 7 35.30 5.80 -14.96
N VAL A 8 34.41 6.43 -14.21
CA VAL A 8 33.24 7.10 -14.78
C VAL A 8 33.71 8.32 -15.59
N PRO A 9 33.36 8.44 -16.89
CA PRO A 9 33.76 9.57 -17.72
C PRO A 9 33.14 10.90 -17.27
N ALA A 10 33.80 12.02 -17.56
CA ALA A 10 33.31 13.35 -17.14
C ALA A 10 31.99 13.80 -17.80
N TRP A 11 31.57 13.16 -18.90
CA TRP A 11 30.28 13.40 -19.57
C TRP A 11 29.14 12.54 -19.00
N PHE A 12 29.45 11.60 -18.11
CA PHE A 12 28.44 10.76 -17.50
C PHE A 12 27.54 11.66 -16.64
N PRO A 13 26.22 11.68 -16.89
CA PRO A 13 25.32 12.54 -16.14
C PRO A 13 25.46 12.20 -14.66
N SER A 14 25.66 13.23 -13.84
CA SER A 14 25.61 13.06 -12.39
C SER A 14 24.28 12.41 -12.09
N TYR A 15 24.30 11.18 -11.57
CA TYR A 15 23.09 10.53 -11.09
C TYR A 15 22.67 11.34 -9.87
N GLU A 16 21.95 12.44 -10.09
CA GLU A 16 21.16 13.04 -9.03
C GLU A 16 20.25 11.92 -8.57
N GLU A 17 20.52 11.43 -7.37
CA GLU A 17 19.74 10.37 -6.77
C GLU A 17 18.28 10.80 -6.87
N PRO A 18 17.41 10.00 -7.55
CA PRO A 18 16.04 10.42 -7.80
C PRO A 18 15.46 10.81 -6.45
N ALA A 19 14.97 12.05 -6.37
CA ALA A 19 14.46 12.62 -5.13
C ALA A 19 13.62 11.56 -4.42
N ARG A 20 14.06 11.14 -3.22
CA ARG A 20 13.45 10.05 -2.45
C ARG A 20 11.94 10.16 -2.64
N PRO A 21 11.25 9.12 -3.15
CA PRO A 21 9.84 9.22 -3.47
C PRO A 21 9.16 9.84 -2.26
N ARG A 22 8.57 11.03 -2.47
CA ARG A 22 7.80 11.73 -1.44
C ARG A 22 6.92 10.66 -0.84
N GLN A 23 7.12 10.36 0.45
CA GLN A 23 6.33 9.35 1.13
C GLN A 23 4.89 9.63 0.75
N PRO A 24 4.16 8.64 0.17
CA PRO A 24 2.80 8.86 -0.28
C PRO A 24 2.10 9.55 0.87
N ARG A 25 1.60 10.78 0.66
CA ARG A 25 0.75 11.43 1.65
C ARG A 25 -0.27 10.38 2.03
N GLU A 26 -0.30 10.00 3.30
CA GLU A 26 -1.23 9.00 3.79
C GLU A 26 -2.62 9.41 3.28
N ALA A 27 -3.07 8.73 2.23
CA ALA A 27 -4.34 9.05 1.64
C ALA A 27 -5.34 8.59 2.69
N GLN A 28 -5.87 9.53 3.46
CA GLN A 28 -6.81 9.22 4.52
C GLN A 28 -8.10 8.72 3.87
N LEU A 29 -8.20 7.40 3.78
CA LEU A 29 -9.41 6.70 3.46
C LEU A 29 -10.38 6.87 4.63
N THR A 30 -11.66 7.03 4.33
CA THR A 30 -12.69 6.99 5.38
C THR A 30 -12.81 5.57 5.93
N ASP A 31 -13.45 5.38 7.09
CA ASP A 31 -13.60 4.04 7.69
C ASP A 31 -14.25 3.02 6.72
N GLN A 32 -15.27 3.46 5.98
CA GLN A 32 -15.91 2.62 4.95
C GLN A 32 -15.00 2.32 3.76
N GLU A 33 -14.22 3.31 3.32
CA GLU A 33 -13.25 3.10 2.24
C GLU A 33 -12.10 2.19 2.67
N SER A 34 -11.65 2.31 3.92
CA SER A 34 -10.64 1.44 4.52
C SER A 34 -11.11 -0.01 4.60
N ALA A 35 -12.38 -0.25 4.99
CA ALA A 35 -12.97 -1.59 5.00
C ALA A 35 -12.99 -2.20 3.58
N VAL A 36 -13.47 -1.44 2.59
CA VAL A 36 -13.46 -1.88 1.17
C VAL A 36 -12.03 -2.10 0.67
N PHE A 37 -11.09 -1.23 1.04
CA PHE A 37 -9.70 -1.30 0.62
C PHE A 37 -9.00 -2.54 1.18
N LEU A 38 -9.21 -2.89 2.45
CA LEU A 38 -8.65 -4.10 3.05
C LEU A 38 -9.18 -5.38 2.36
N CYS A 39 -10.46 -5.40 1.98
CA CYS A 39 -11.02 -6.51 1.22
C CYS A 39 -10.44 -6.60 -0.20
N LEU A 40 -9.96 -5.51 -0.81
CA LEU A 40 -9.28 -5.59 -2.12
C LEU A 40 -8.00 -6.42 -2.08
N ALA A 41 -7.38 -6.62 -0.90
CA ALA A 41 -6.19 -7.44 -0.75
C ALA A 41 -6.42 -8.91 -1.15
N THR A 42 -7.66 -9.40 -1.11
CA THR A 42 -8.01 -10.77 -1.51
C THR A 42 -8.09 -10.94 -3.03
N GLY A 43 -8.15 -9.83 -3.78
CA GLY A 43 -8.41 -9.85 -5.22
C GLY A 43 -9.88 -10.07 -5.60
N ALA A 44 -10.80 -10.17 -4.63
CA ALA A 44 -12.23 -10.37 -4.85
C ALA A 44 -12.81 -9.31 -5.80
N SER A 45 -13.71 -9.73 -6.69
CA SER A 45 -14.44 -8.88 -7.63
C SER A 45 -15.41 -7.93 -6.90
N ASN A 46 -15.90 -6.88 -7.59
CA ASN A 46 -16.87 -5.96 -6.98
C ASN A 46 -18.19 -6.64 -6.58
N ALA A 47 -18.56 -7.76 -7.22
CA ALA A 47 -19.75 -8.53 -6.87
C ALA A 47 -19.52 -9.36 -5.60
N GLU A 48 -18.34 -9.98 -5.47
CA GLU A 48 -17.96 -10.71 -4.26
C GLU A 48 -17.82 -9.76 -3.06
N LEU A 49 -17.17 -8.60 -3.25
CA LEU A 49 -17.07 -7.56 -2.23
C LEU A 49 -18.43 -7.03 -1.78
N ALA A 50 -19.39 -6.92 -2.71
CA ALA A 50 -20.75 -6.49 -2.38
C ALA A 50 -21.45 -7.49 -1.45
N VAL A 51 -21.26 -8.79 -1.69
CA VAL A 51 -21.77 -9.86 -0.82
C VAL A 51 -21.08 -9.86 0.54
N GLU A 52 -19.74 -9.80 0.56
CA GLU A 52 -18.94 -9.82 1.79
C GLU A 52 -19.25 -8.62 2.71
N LEU A 53 -19.40 -7.43 2.14
CA LEU A 53 -19.63 -6.19 2.89
C LEU A 53 -21.12 -5.88 3.09
N GLN A 54 -22.03 -6.72 2.59
CA GLN A 54 -23.48 -6.48 2.58
C GLN A 54 -23.87 -5.12 1.96
N LEU A 55 -23.17 -4.74 0.88
CA LEU A 55 -23.38 -3.51 0.13
C LEU A 55 -23.94 -3.79 -1.27
N SER A 56 -24.49 -2.77 -1.92
CA SER A 56 -24.83 -2.89 -3.34
C SER A 56 -23.58 -2.85 -4.22
N ILE A 57 -23.62 -3.51 -5.39
CA ILE A 57 -22.50 -3.49 -6.36
C ILE A 57 -22.16 -2.07 -6.81
N SER A 58 -23.17 -1.20 -6.97
CA SER A 58 -22.96 0.21 -7.33
C SER A 58 -22.25 0.98 -6.22
N THR A 59 -22.60 0.74 -4.96
CA THR A 59 -21.92 1.31 -3.78
C THR A 59 -20.45 0.87 -3.74
N VAL A 60 -20.15 -0.41 -3.93
CA VAL A 60 -18.77 -0.91 -3.99
C VAL A 60 -17.99 -0.25 -5.13
N LYS A 61 -18.58 -0.16 -6.33
CA LYS A 61 -17.95 0.53 -7.47
C LYS A 61 -17.62 1.99 -7.13
N PHE A 62 -18.54 2.69 -6.48
CA PHE A 62 -18.33 4.07 -6.03
C PHE A 62 -17.15 4.18 -5.06
N HIS A 63 -17.11 3.34 -4.02
CA HIS A 63 -15.99 3.33 -3.07
C HIS A 63 -14.66 3.01 -3.77
N VAL A 64 -14.62 1.99 -4.65
CA VAL A 64 -13.40 1.62 -5.38
C VAL A 64 -12.88 2.76 -6.26
N VAL A 65 -13.76 3.52 -6.90
CA VAL A 65 -13.36 4.70 -7.68
C VAL A 65 -12.78 5.78 -6.78
N ASN A 66 -13.43 6.09 -5.66
CA ASN A 66 -12.96 7.11 -4.72
C ASN A 66 -11.63 6.73 -4.06
N ILE A 67 -11.48 5.47 -3.64
CA ILE A 67 -10.23 4.92 -3.09
C ILE A 67 -9.10 5.11 -4.10
N ARG A 68 -9.31 4.68 -5.35
CA ARG A 68 -8.29 4.82 -6.40
C ARG A 68 -7.97 6.28 -6.69
N ALA A 69 -8.96 7.16 -6.70
CA ALA A 69 -8.75 8.60 -6.89
C ALA A 69 -7.91 9.19 -5.73
N LYS A 70 -8.22 8.84 -4.48
CA LYS A 70 -7.46 9.26 -3.29
C LYS A 70 -6.03 8.73 -3.28
N LEU A 71 -5.80 7.55 -3.85
CA LEU A 71 -4.47 6.94 -4.00
C LEU A 71 -3.71 7.42 -5.26
N GLY A 72 -4.17 8.48 -5.92
CA GLY A 72 -3.46 9.06 -7.07
C GLY A 72 -3.84 8.46 -8.43
N GLY A 73 -5.05 7.89 -8.56
CA GLY A 73 -5.58 7.38 -9.82
C GLY A 73 -5.05 6.01 -10.25
N ILE A 74 -4.51 5.23 -9.32
CA ILE A 74 -3.86 3.95 -9.57
C ILE A 74 -4.80 2.90 -10.18
N SER A 75 -4.23 1.87 -10.80
CA SER A 75 -4.99 0.73 -11.32
C SER A 75 -5.57 -0.14 -10.20
N ARG A 76 -6.54 -1.00 -10.54
CA ARG A 76 -7.12 -1.94 -9.57
C ARG A 76 -6.06 -2.89 -9.00
N LEU A 77 -5.18 -3.42 -9.84
CA LEU A 77 -4.11 -4.31 -9.42
C LEU A 77 -3.17 -3.62 -8.44
N GLN A 78 -2.81 -2.37 -8.72
CA GLN A 78 -2.00 -1.55 -7.82
C GLN A 78 -2.70 -1.33 -6.48
N ALA A 79 -4.02 -1.07 -6.48
CA ALA A 79 -4.79 -0.94 -5.25
C ALA A 79 -4.83 -2.25 -4.44
N CYS A 80 -5.02 -3.40 -5.10
CA CYS A 80 -4.96 -4.72 -4.45
C CYS A 80 -3.58 -4.98 -3.81
N LEU A 81 -2.50 -4.67 -4.53
CA LEU A 81 -1.14 -4.86 -4.02
C LEU A 81 -0.86 -3.95 -2.82
N LEU A 82 -1.26 -2.68 -2.89
CA LEU A 82 -1.13 -1.76 -1.76
C LEU A 82 -1.93 -2.22 -0.55
N ALA A 83 -3.13 -2.75 -0.76
CA ALA A 83 -3.95 -3.31 0.32
C ALA A 83 -3.29 -4.53 0.97
N ALA A 84 -2.66 -5.41 0.19
CA ALA A 84 -1.92 -6.56 0.70
C ALA A 84 -0.71 -6.13 1.54
N LEU A 85 0.10 -5.20 1.02
CA LEU A 85 1.26 -4.66 1.75
C LEU A 85 0.84 -3.93 3.05
N ALA A 86 -0.29 -3.22 3.02
CA ALA A 86 -0.82 -2.55 4.20
C ALA A 86 -1.23 -3.56 5.31
N ARG A 87 -1.73 -4.74 4.94
CA ARG A 87 -2.05 -5.81 5.90
C ARG A 87 -0.79 -6.40 6.54
N GLU A 88 0.28 -6.56 5.78
CA GLU A 88 1.57 -7.05 6.30
C GLU A 88 2.17 -6.04 7.29
N ASN A 89 2.21 -4.76 6.94
CA ASN A 89 2.68 -3.69 7.84
C ASN A 89 1.85 -3.61 9.14
N ALA A 90 0.53 -3.80 9.05
CA ALA A 90 -0.34 -3.82 10.23
C ALA A 90 -0.08 -5.06 11.11
N ALA A 91 0.23 -6.22 10.51
CA ALA A 91 0.61 -7.42 11.24
C ALA A 91 1.95 -7.23 11.97
N ASP A 92 2.93 -6.61 11.31
CA ASP A 92 4.24 -6.30 11.91
C ASP A 92 4.12 -5.29 13.06
N ALA A 93 3.27 -4.27 12.91
CA ALA A 93 2.99 -3.31 13.98
C ALA A 93 2.38 -3.99 15.23
N ALA A 94 1.44 -4.93 15.04
CA ALA A 94 0.82 -5.68 16.13
C ALA A 94 1.81 -6.58 16.89
N LEU A 95 2.88 -7.03 16.24
CA LEU A 95 3.95 -7.81 16.87
C LEU A 95 4.93 -6.94 17.67
N SER A 96 5.12 -5.68 17.27
CA SER A 96 6.04 -4.75 17.95
C SER A 96 5.46 -4.19 19.26
N ASP A 97 4.14 -4.09 19.41
CA ASP A 97 3.48 -3.53 20.61
C ASP A 97 3.46 -4.51 21.82
N GLY A 98 3.93 -5.74 21.66
CA GLY A 98 3.95 -6.77 22.70
C GLY A 98 5.15 -6.76 23.66
N GLY A 99 6.08 -5.82 23.55
CA GLY A 99 7.39 -5.84 24.22
C GLY A 99 7.54 -4.97 25.47
N GLY A 100 6.57 -4.93 26.40
CA GLY A 100 6.61 -3.96 27.52
C GLY A 100 5.92 -4.38 28.82
N ALA A 101 5.90 -5.66 29.19
CA ALA A 101 5.35 -6.07 30.50
C ALA A 101 6.02 -7.32 31.08
N ALA A 102 7.33 -7.24 31.39
CA ALA A 102 8.00 -8.23 32.21
C ALA A 102 9.01 -7.57 33.15
N GLY A 103 8.51 -7.02 34.26
CA GLY A 103 9.31 -6.37 35.29
C GLY A 103 8.56 -6.26 36.62
N ARG A 104 7.97 -7.37 37.08
CA ARG A 104 7.61 -7.53 38.49
C ARG A 104 8.73 -8.32 39.16
N ARG A 105 9.54 -7.68 40.00
CA ARG A 105 9.97 -8.14 41.33
C ARG A 105 10.46 -6.95 42.15
#